data_AF-A0A934R0H4-F1
#
_entry.id   AF-A0A934R0H4-F1
#
_cell.length_a   1.000
_cell.length_b   1.000
_cell.length_c   1.000
_cell.angle_alpha   90.00
_cell.angle_beta   90.00
_cell.angle_gamma   90.00
#
_symmetry.space_group_name_H-M   'P 1'
#
loop_
_entity.id
_entity.type
_entity.pdbx_description
1 polymer ?
#
loop_
_entity_poly.entity_id
_entity_poly.type
_entity_poly.pdbx_seq_one_letter_code
_entity_poly.pdbx_strand_id
1 'polypeptide(L)'
;MRLDFEDVLAGSIGRIVLTALFFISALWIGGLIGGLSWMVGMETHWDLSDVRGLLEAFYYSPLLLFNVWLIPNIAFLAIMLIWVLVNDGTGHLTWGLILGMESLFVMLGWCLDFDDPKKAIISWSCWLLLLGMAETGVWLHCQMMRNRWVRAMAELSAENAMLRAQRAAMSAAEEVEGPDLK
;
A
#
# COMPACT_ATOMS: atom_id res chain seq x y z
N MET A 1 33.24 19.81 -4.25
CA MET A 1 32.14 18.84 -4.13
C MET A 1 32.13 17.98 -5.39
N ARG A 2 32.60 16.73 -5.31
CA ARG A 2 32.32 15.73 -6.35
C ARG A 2 30.92 15.21 -6.04
N LEU A 3 29.97 15.46 -6.94
CA LEU A 3 28.69 14.76 -6.91
C LEU A 3 29.00 13.32 -7.34
N ASP A 4 28.84 12.36 -6.43
CA ASP A 4 28.87 10.95 -6.79
C ASP A 4 27.60 10.65 -7.60
N PHE A 5 27.73 10.79 -8.92
CA PHE A 5 26.67 10.49 -9.87
C PHE A 5 26.16 9.05 -9.73
N GLU A 6 27.00 8.14 -9.23
CA GLU A 6 26.67 6.75 -8.94
C GLU A 6 25.61 6.63 -7.82
N ASP A 7 25.76 7.39 -6.73
CA ASP A 7 24.78 7.44 -5.63
C ASP A 7 23.46 8.09 -6.08
N VAL A 8 23.55 9.12 -6.92
CA VAL A 8 22.36 9.80 -7.48
C VAL A 8 21.60 8.87 -8.45
N LEU A 9 22.32 8.11 -9.29
CA LEU A 9 21.71 7.14 -10.21
C LEU A 9 21.11 5.95 -9.47
N ALA A 10 21.82 5.40 -8.48
CA ALA A 10 21.35 4.29 -7.66
C ALA A 10 20.08 4.68 -6.89
N GLY A 11 20.05 5.88 -6.30
CA GLY A 11 18.85 6.42 -5.64
C GLY A 11 17.68 6.62 -6.61
N SER A 12 17.95 7.13 -7.81
CA SER A 12 16.91 7.39 -8.82
C SER A 12 16.30 6.11 -9.40
N ILE A 13 17.14 5.12 -9.74
CA ILE A 13 16.68 3.82 -10.22
C ILE A 13 15.86 3.11 -9.14
N GLY A 14 16.34 3.12 -7.89
CA GLY A 14 15.62 2.53 -6.77
C GLY A 14 14.21 3.12 -6.61
N ARG A 15 14.09 4.45 -6.72
CA ARG A 15 12.80 5.14 -6.65
C ARG A 15 11.88 4.79 -7.83
N ILE A 16 12.40 4.68 -9.05
CA ILE A 16 11.61 4.27 -10.23
C ILE A 16 11.07 2.85 -10.04
N VAL A 17 11.93 1.91 -9.62
CA VAL A 17 11.54 0.51 -9.40
C VAL A 17 10.50 0.41 -8.29
N LEU A 18 10.68 1.12 -7.17
CA LEU A 18 9.71 1.15 -6.09
C LEU A 18 8.35 1.68 -6.54
N THR A 19 8.36 2.76 -7.34
CA THR A 19 7.14 3.36 -7.88
C THR A 19 6.45 2.40 -8.84
N ALA A 20 7.20 1.74 -9.72
CA ALA A 20 6.65 0.74 -10.63
C ALA A 20 6.00 -0.43 -9.87
N LEU A 21 6.68 -0.99 -8.86
CA LEU A 21 6.14 -2.05 -8.02
C LEU A 21 4.89 -1.60 -7.26
N PHE A 22 4.88 -0.36 -6.77
CA PHE A 22 3.73 0.24 -6.12
C PHE A 22 2.50 0.26 -7.05
N PHE A 23 2.64 0.78 -8.28
CA PHE A 23 1.57 0.80 -9.27
C PHE A 23 1.12 -0.62 -9.66
N ILE A 24 2.08 -1.51 -9.98
CA ILE A 24 1.78 -2.90 -10.35
C ILE A 24 0.99 -3.60 -9.24
N SER A 25 1.38 -3.41 -7.98
CA SER A 25 0.66 -4.02 -6.85
C SER A 25 -0.78 -3.50 -6.72
N ALA A 26 -1.00 -2.19 -6.89
CA ALA A 26 -2.33 -1.59 -6.79
C ALA A 26 -3.23 -2.04 -7.95
N LEU A 27 -2.68 -2.05 -9.17
CA LEU A 27 -3.36 -2.54 -10.38
C LEU A 27 -3.75 -4.01 -10.24
N TRP A 28 -2.81 -4.85 -9.81
CA TRP A 28 -3.04 -6.28 -9.68
C TRP A 28 -4.09 -6.59 -8.63
N ILE A 29 -3.98 -6.03 -7.43
CA ILE A 29 -4.95 -6.28 -6.36
C ILE A 29 -6.31 -5.65 -6.69
N GLY A 30 -6.34 -4.46 -7.30
CA GLY A 30 -7.59 -3.85 -7.77
C GLY A 30 -8.29 -4.72 -8.81
N GLY A 31 -7.54 -5.21 -9.80
CA GLY A 31 -8.04 -6.16 -10.80
C GLY A 31 -8.58 -7.44 -10.17
N LEU A 32 -7.86 -8.01 -9.20
CA LEU A 32 -8.29 -9.22 -8.47
C LEU A 32 -9.62 -9.00 -7.73
N ILE A 33 -9.74 -7.89 -7.00
CA ILE A 33 -10.95 -7.58 -6.23
C ILE A 33 -12.14 -7.45 -7.17
N GLY A 34 -11.99 -6.72 -8.28
CA GLY A 34 -13.03 -6.57 -9.30
C GLY A 34 -13.38 -7.92 -9.95
N GLY A 35 -12.38 -8.70 -10.36
CA GLY A 35 -12.57 -9.98 -11.03
C GLY A 35 -13.23 -11.05 -10.15
N LEU A 36 -12.78 -11.18 -8.89
CA LEU A 36 -13.40 -12.10 -7.94
C LEU A 36 -14.85 -11.72 -7.67
N SER A 37 -15.12 -10.42 -7.50
CA SER A 37 -16.49 -9.92 -7.28
C SER A 37 -17.39 -10.20 -8.47
N TRP A 38 -16.89 -10.00 -9.69
CA TRP A 38 -17.61 -10.33 -10.92
C TRP A 38 -17.92 -11.83 -11.01
N MET A 39 -16.93 -12.68 -10.77
CA MET A 39 -17.12 -14.14 -10.77
C MET A 39 -18.16 -14.58 -9.75
N VAL A 40 -18.16 -14.01 -8.54
CA VAL A 40 -19.15 -14.35 -7.49
C VAL A 40 -20.56 -14.00 -7.95
N GLY A 41 -20.73 -12.95 -8.75
CA GLY A 41 -22.02 -12.61 -9.36
C GLY A 41 -22.44 -13.59 -10.45
N MET A 42 -21.50 -14.11 -11.23
CA MET A 42 -21.78 -15.02 -12.36
C MET A 42 -22.11 -16.43 -11.89
N GLU A 43 -21.41 -16.94 -10.88
CA GLU A 43 -21.56 -18.30 -10.37
C GLU A 43 -22.39 -18.36 -9.08
N THR A 44 -23.63 -18.82 -9.19
CA THR A 44 -24.54 -19.02 -8.04
C THR A 44 -24.13 -20.15 -7.08
N HIS A 45 -23.15 -20.98 -7.45
CA HIS A 45 -22.66 -22.11 -6.66
C HIS A 45 -21.13 -22.13 -6.62
N TRP A 46 -20.54 -21.23 -5.84
CA TRP A 46 -19.10 -21.20 -5.65
C TRP A 46 -18.64 -22.41 -4.83
N ASP A 47 -17.89 -23.31 -5.46
CA ASP A 47 -17.15 -24.35 -4.74
C ASP A 47 -15.74 -23.82 -4.44
N LEU A 48 -15.46 -23.56 -3.16
CA LEU A 48 -14.14 -23.11 -2.70
C LEU A 48 -13.03 -24.12 -2.99
N SER A 49 -13.38 -25.36 -3.37
CA SER A 49 -12.42 -26.39 -3.79
C SER A 49 -11.98 -26.27 -5.25
N ASP A 50 -12.62 -25.41 -6.07
CA ASP A 50 -12.19 -25.18 -7.45
C ASP A 50 -11.03 -24.18 -7.53
N VAL A 51 -9.85 -24.68 -7.13
CA VAL A 51 -8.57 -23.96 -7.19
C VAL A 51 -8.26 -23.49 -8.62
N ARG A 52 -8.77 -24.18 -9.65
CA ARG A 52 -8.55 -23.82 -11.04
C ARG A 52 -9.32 -22.55 -11.40
N GLY A 53 -10.59 -22.43 -11.00
CA GLY A 53 -11.36 -21.19 -11.18
C GLY A 53 -10.71 -19.99 -10.50
N LEU A 54 -10.15 -20.18 -9.30
CA LEU A 54 -9.46 -19.13 -8.56
C LEU A 54 -8.11 -18.73 -9.20
N LEU A 55 -7.36 -19.68 -9.75
CA LEU A 55 -6.14 -19.40 -10.50
C LEU A 55 -6.44 -18.68 -11.81
N GLU A 56 -7.48 -19.10 -12.53
CA GLU A 56 -7.94 -18.40 -13.73
C GLU A 56 -8.34 -16.97 -13.39
N ALA A 57 -9.14 -16.75 -12.33
CA ALA A 57 -9.43 -15.41 -11.81
C ALA A 57 -8.17 -14.59 -11.54
N PHE A 58 -7.17 -15.21 -10.91
CA PHE A 58 -5.94 -14.54 -10.54
C PHE A 58 -5.11 -14.09 -11.74
N TYR A 59 -4.89 -14.98 -12.72
CA TYR A 59 -4.10 -14.69 -13.91
C TYR A 59 -4.83 -13.81 -14.92
N TYR A 60 -6.15 -13.95 -15.05
CA TYR A 60 -6.94 -13.13 -15.96
C TYR A 60 -7.36 -11.79 -15.35
N SER A 61 -7.23 -11.59 -14.03
CA SER A 61 -7.64 -10.34 -13.37
C SER A 61 -7.05 -9.06 -13.96
N PRO A 62 -5.76 -8.98 -14.38
CA PRO A 62 -5.23 -7.77 -15.00
C PRO A 62 -5.74 -7.60 -16.43
N LEU A 63 -6.13 -8.69 -17.09
CA LEU A 63 -6.71 -8.66 -18.43
C LEU A 63 -8.14 -8.10 -18.42
N LEU A 64 -8.87 -8.23 -17.31
CA LEU A 64 -10.21 -7.66 -17.16
C LEU A 64 -10.24 -6.12 -17.22
N LEU A 65 -9.09 -5.47 -17.04
CA LEU A 65 -8.92 -4.03 -17.21
C LEU A 65 -8.94 -3.60 -18.69
N PHE A 66 -8.70 -4.52 -19.62
CA PHE A 66 -8.89 -4.28 -21.05
C PHE A 66 -10.38 -4.36 -21.41
N ASN A 67 -11.13 -3.34 -21.01
CA ASN A 67 -12.56 -3.22 -21.28
C ASN A 67 -12.89 -1.82 -21.87
N VAL A 68 -14.18 -1.51 -22.02
CA VAL A 68 -14.66 -0.20 -22.55
C VAL A 68 -14.09 1.00 -21.77
N TRP A 69 -13.75 0.82 -20.50
CA TRP A 69 -13.19 1.85 -19.62
C TRP A 69 -11.67 1.95 -19.66
N LEU A 70 -10.99 1.24 -20.56
CA LEU A 70 -9.52 1.28 -20.69
C LEU A 70 -9.00 2.71 -20.89
N ILE A 71 -9.66 3.53 -21.72
CA ILE A 71 -9.20 4.90 -21.99
C ILE A 71 -9.31 5.78 -20.73
N PRO A 72 -10.48 5.87 -20.05
CA PRO A 72 -10.58 6.52 -18.74
C PRO A 72 -9.60 6.01 -17.70
N ASN A 73 -9.37 4.70 -17.65
CA ASN A 73 -8.45 4.06 -16.71
C ASN A 73 -7.00 4.51 -16.95
N ILE A 74 -6.51 4.45 -18.20
CA ILE A 74 -5.16 4.90 -18.55
C ILE A 74 -4.98 6.40 -18.21
N ALA A 75 -6.00 7.22 -18.49
CA ALA A 75 -5.98 8.64 -18.13
C ALA A 75 -5.87 8.85 -16.61
N PHE A 76 -6.65 8.09 -15.83
CA PHE A 76 -6.58 8.11 -14.37
C PHE A 76 -5.19 7.68 -13.85
N LEU A 77 -4.62 6.59 -14.36
CA LEU A 77 -3.30 6.11 -13.99
C LEU A 77 -2.20 7.12 -14.32
N ALA A 78 -2.29 7.80 -15.47
CA ALA A 78 -1.35 8.84 -15.83
C ALA A 78 -1.41 10.04 -14.86
N ILE A 79 -2.61 10.46 -14.46
CA ILE A 79 -2.81 11.52 -13.47
C ILE A 79 -2.24 11.10 -12.11
N MET A 80 -2.54 9.87 -11.67
CA MET A 80 -2.03 9.35 -10.40
C MET A 80 -0.52 9.20 -10.40
N LEU A 81 0.09 8.80 -11.52
CA LEU A 81 1.54 8.73 -11.66
C LEU A 81 2.18 10.11 -11.51
N ILE A 82 1.65 11.12 -12.19
CA ILE A 82 2.11 12.51 -12.05
C ILE A 82 1.96 12.97 -10.59
N TRP A 83 0.82 12.68 -9.97
CA TRP A 83 0.55 13.08 -8.59
C TRP A 83 1.52 12.41 -7.60
N VAL A 84 1.83 11.12 -7.77
CA VAL A 84 2.80 10.38 -6.93
C VAL A 84 4.21 10.97 -7.10
N LEU A 85 4.62 11.26 -8.33
CA LEU A 85 5.94 11.81 -8.62
C LEU A 85 6.11 13.23 -8.05
N VAL A 86 5.07 14.06 -8.13
CA VAL A 86 5.10 15.45 -7.63
C VAL A 86 5.06 15.52 -6.11
N ASN A 87 4.24 14.69 -5.45
CA ASN A 87 4.06 14.74 -4.00
C ASN A 87 4.99 13.80 -3.21
N ASP A 88 5.86 13.06 -3.89
CA ASP A 88 6.68 12.00 -3.30
C ASP A 88 5.86 11.02 -2.44
N GLY A 89 4.63 10.75 -2.92
CA GLY A 89 3.54 10.25 -2.10
C GLY A 89 3.24 8.77 -2.30
N THR A 90 4.18 7.86 -1.99
CA THR A 90 3.90 6.41 -1.91
C THR A 90 3.27 6.08 -0.55
N GLY A 91 2.04 6.54 -0.33
CA GLY A 91 1.28 6.31 0.90
C GLY A 91 0.20 5.24 0.74
N HIS A 92 -0.24 4.67 1.87
CA HIS A 92 -1.35 3.71 1.90
C HIS A 92 -2.66 4.28 1.32
N LEU A 93 -2.94 5.58 1.54
CA LEU A 93 -4.10 6.26 0.97
C LEU A 93 -4.06 6.30 -0.56
N THR A 94 -2.91 6.70 -1.11
CA THR A 94 -2.70 6.73 -2.57
C THR A 94 -2.86 5.35 -3.17
N TRP A 95 -2.31 4.34 -2.50
CA TRP A 95 -2.38 2.95 -2.93
C TRP A 95 -3.83 2.45 -2.94
N GLY A 96 -4.58 2.70 -1.84
CA GLY A 96 -5.98 2.36 -1.72
C GLY A 96 -6.84 3.05 -2.77
N LEU A 97 -6.57 4.33 -3.07
CA LEU A 97 -7.30 5.07 -4.09
C LEU A 97 -7.07 4.51 -5.50
N ILE A 98 -5.83 4.15 -5.86
CA ILE A 98 -5.57 3.48 -7.14
C ILE A 98 -6.28 2.14 -7.17
N LEU A 99 -6.07 1.27 -6.17
CA LEU A 99 -6.71 -0.04 -6.08
C LEU A 99 -8.24 0.05 -6.19
N GLY A 100 -8.86 0.97 -5.47
CA GLY A 100 -10.30 1.17 -5.47
C GLY A 100 -10.82 1.56 -6.84
N MET A 101 -10.16 2.51 -7.51
CA MET A 101 -10.52 2.94 -8.85
C MET A 101 -10.30 1.84 -9.90
N GLU A 102 -9.20 1.09 -9.83
CA GLU A 102 -8.95 -0.04 -10.73
C GLU A 102 -10.01 -1.13 -10.57
N SER A 103 -10.33 -1.50 -9.33
CA SER A 103 -11.39 -2.47 -9.05
C SER A 103 -12.76 -1.98 -9.54
N LEU A 104 -13.03 -0.68 -9.44
CA LEU A 104 -14.25 -0.06 -9.96
C LEU A 104 -14.31 -0.13 -11.49
N PHE A 105 -13.21 0.16 -12.19
CA PHE A 105 -13.17 0.07 -13.66
C PHE A 105 -13.38 -1.36 -14.17
N VAL A 106 -12.91 -2.37 -13.44
CA VAL A 106 -13.27 -3.77 -13.70
C VAL A 106 -14.77 -3.96 -13.49
N MET A 107 -15.30 -3.62 -12.31
CA MET A 107 -16.73 -3.80 -12.01
C MET A 107 -17.65 -3.11 -13.04
N LEU A 108 -17.32 -1.89 -13.46
CA LEU A 108 -18.08 -1.13 -14.46
C LEU A 108 -17.98 -1.71 -15.87
N GLY A 109 -16.84 -2.29 -16.24
CA GLY A 109 -16.64 -2.91 -17.55
C GLY A 109 -17.51 -4.14 -17.76
N TRP A 110 -17.76 -4.88 -16.69
CA TRP A 110 -18.48 -6.15 -16.71
C TRP A 110 -19.88 -6.06 -16.09
N CYS A 111 -20.33 -4.86 -15.71
CA CYS A 111 -21.67 -4.63 -15.14
C CYS A 111 -22.79 -4.94 -16.15
N LEU A 112 -22.50 -4.91 -17.46
CA LEU A 112 -23.46 -5.20 -18.52
C LEU A 112 -23.69 -6.70 -18.75
N ASP A 113 -22.84 -7.56 -18.19
CA ASP A 113 -22.94 -9.02 -18.37
C ASP A 113 -23.87 -9.71 -17.37
N PHE A 114 -24.47 -8.94 -16.44
CA PHE A 114 -25.42 -9.49 -15.47
C PHE A 114 -26.85 -9.48 -16.04
N ASP A 115 -27.34 -10.68 -16.39
CA ASP A 115 -28.72 -10.89 -16.85
C ASP A 115 -29.77 -10.70 -15.74
N ASP A 116 -29.40 -10.86 -14.47
CA ASP A 116 -30.30 -10.77 -13.30
C ASP A 116 -29.80 -9.68 -12.33
N PRO A 117 -30.66 -8.71 -11.93
CA PRO A 117 -30.30 -7.70 -10.93
C PRO A 117 -29.83 -8.29 -9.60
N LYS A 118 -30.27 -9.50 -9.21
CA LYS A 118 -29.79 -10.16 -7.99
C LYS A 118 -28.30 -10.50 -8.07
N LYS A 119 -27.84 -10.99 -9.22
CA LYS A 119 -26.42 -11.31 -9.45
C LYS A 119 -25.56 -10.06 -9.39
N ALA A 120 -26.04 -8.97 -9.98
CA ALA A 120 -25.40 -7.67 -9.88
C ALA A 120 -25.29 -7.22 -8.41
N ILE A 121 -26.38 -7.25 -7.63
CA ILE A 121 -26.37 -6.84 -6.21
C ILE A 121 -25.36 -7.67 -5.40
N ILE A 122 -25.31 -8.98 -5.60
CA ILE A 122 -24.36 -9.88 -4.92
C ILE A 122 -22.92 -9.50 -5.29
N SER A 123 -22.64 -9.32 -6.58
CA SER A 123 -21.32 -8.93 -7.07
C SER A 123 -20.85 -7.59 -6.49
N TRP A 124 -21.71 -6.56 -6.55
CA TRP A 124 -21.41 -5.23 -6.01
C TRP A 124 -21.23 -5.24 -4.48
N SER A 125 -22.01 -6.04 -3.77
CA SER A 125 -21.87 -6.21 -2.32
C SER A 125 -20.56 -6.93 -1.97
N CYS A 126 -20.18 -7.95 -2.74
CA CYS A 126 -18.91 -8.66 -2.60
C CYS A 126 -17.73 -7.71 -2.86
N TRP A 127 -17.82 -6.87 -3.89
CA TRP A 127 -16.82 -5.86 -4.20
C TRP A 127 -16.60 -4.88 -3.05
N LEU A 128 -17.68 -4.31 -2.49
CA LEU A 128 -17.59 -3.40 -1.33
C LEU A 128 -16.94 -4.08 -0.12
N LEU A 129 -17.30 -5.34 0.13
CA LEU A 129 -16.76 -6.10 1.24
C LEU A 129 -15.26 -6.38 1.06
N LEU A 130 -14.84 -6.86 -0.11
CA LEU A 130 -13.44 -7.13 -0.42
C LEU A 130 -12.60 -5.86 -0.39
N LEU A 131 -13.11 -4.76 -0.94
CA LEU A 131 -12.45 -3.45 -0.90
C LEU A 131 -12.26 -2.98 0.54
N GLY A 132 -13.31 -3.06 1.37
CA GLY A 132 -13.24 -2.71 2.78
C GLY A 132 -12.24 -3.58 3.55
N MET A 133 -12.20 -4.89 3.28
CA MET A 133 -11.22 -5.81 3.90
C MET A 133 -9.78 -5.48 3.48
N ALA A 134 -9.55 -5.17 2.20
CA ALA A 134 -8.23 -4.81 1.70
C ALA A 134 -7.73 -3.50 2.31
N GLU A 135 -8.55 -2.44 2.32
CA GLU A 135 -8.19 -1.14 2.90
C GLU A 135 -7.96 -1.23 4.40
N THR A 136 -8.85 -1.91 5.14
CA THR A 136 -8.69 -2.09 6.59
C THR A 136 -7.47 -2.93 6.93
N GLY A 137 -7.17 -3.96 6.15
CA GLY A 137 -5.97 -4.79 6.32
C GLY A 137 -4.67 -4.00 6.14
N VAL A 138 -4.58 -3.21 5.08
CA VAL A 138 -3.40 -2.35 4.83
C VAL A 138 -3.30 -1.25 5.89
N TRP A 139 -4.42 -0.61 6.24
CA TRP A 139 -4.43 0.40 7.29
C TRP A 139 -3.93 -0.17 8.62
N LEU A 140 -4.43 -1.34 9.03
CA LEU A 140 -4.00 -2.01 10.27
C LEU A 140 -2.49 -2.30 10.22
N HIS A 141 -1.99 -2.82 9.10
CA HIS A 141 -0.57 -3.08 8.93
C HIS A 141 0.29 -1.81 9.06
N CYS A 142 -0.14 -0.71 8.44
CA CYS A 142 0.54 0.58 8.58
C CYS A 142 0.53 1.08 10.03
N GLN A 143 -0.58 0.95 10.74
CA GLN A 143 -0.67 1.31 12.17
C GLN A 143 0.26 0.46 13.03
N MET A 144 0.32 -0.85 12.79
CA MET A 144 1.23 -1.75 13.50
C MET A 144 2.70 -1.34 13.32
N MET A 145 3.11 -1.03 12.09
CA MET A 145 4.48 -0.59 11.80
C MET A 145 4.78 0.75 12.46
N ARG A 146 3.86 1.72 12.39
CA ARG A 146 4.00 3.01 13.06
C ARG A 146 4.15 2.85 14.58
N ASN A 147 3.34 1.99 15.19
CA ASN A 147 3.41 1.73 16.63
C ASN A 147 4.75 1.09 17.05
N ARG A 148 5.32 0.19 16.23
CA ARG A 148 6.66 -0.37 16.47
C ARG A 148 7.74 0.71 16.41
N TRP A 149 7.68 1.58 15.41
CA TRP A 149 8.63 2.70 15.29
C TRP A 149 8.54 3.67 16.46
N VAL A 150 7.34 4.02 16.92
CA VAL A 150 7.14 4.90 18.08
C VAL A 150 7.73 4.28 19.34
N ARG A 151 7.59 2.97 19.56
CA ARG A 151 8.20 2.27 20.70
C ARG A 151 9.72 2.30 20.63
N ALA A 152 10.31 1.97 19.49
CA ALA A 152 11.76 2.02 19.30
C ALA A 152 12.33 3.42 19.54
N MET A 153 11.62 4.47 19.09
CA MET A 153 12.03 5.86 19.35
C MET A 153 11.91 6.25 20.82
N ALA A 154 10.89 5.76 21.53
CA ALA A 154 10.73 6.00 22.96
C ALA A 154 11.87 5.33 23.76
N GLU A 155 12.25 4.11 23.40
CA GLU A 155 13.38 3.38 24.00
C GLU A 155 14.70 4.14 23.78
N LEU A 156 15.00 4.51 22.54
CA LEU A 156 16.21 5.29 22.21
C LEU A 156 16.23 6.67 22.90
N SER A 157 15.07 7.31 23.08
CA SER A 157 14.96 8.57 23.80
C SER A 157 15.25 8.37 25.30
N ALA A 158 14.76 7.28 25.89
CA ALA A 158 15.00 6.95 27.30
C ALA A 158 16.48 6.63 27.55
N GLU A 159 17.12 5.84 26.66
CA GLU A 159 18.55 5.55 26.72
C GLU A 159 19.40 6.83 26.62
N ASN A 160 19.09 7.71 25.67
CA ASN A 160 19.79 8.99 25.54
C ASN A 160 19.61 9.89 26.77
N ALA A 161 18.42 9.90 27.39
CA ALA A 161 18.18 10.66 28.61
C ALA A 161 18.99 10.09 29.79
N MET A 162 19.07 8.77 29.93
CA MET A 162 19.88 8.10 30.94
C MET A 162 21.38 8.40 30.77
N LEU A 163 21.89 8.32 29.54
CA LEU A 163 23.30 8.66 29.25
C LEU A 163 23.61 10.12 29.55
N ARG A 164 22.69 11.05 29.29
CA ARG A 164 22.85 12.46 29.67
C ARG A 164 22.89 12.64 31.18
N ALA A 165 22.00 11.98 31.91
CA ALA A 165 21.99 12.01 33.37
C ALA A 165 23.27 11.42 33.97
N GLN A 166 23.77 10.31 33.41
CA GLN A 166 25.02 9.69 33.84
C GLN A 166 26.23 10.60 33.59
N ARG A 167 26.31 11.25 32.42
CA ARG A 167 27.38 12.22 32.14
C ARG A 167 27.33 13.42 33.08
N ALA A 168 26.14 13.94 33.37
CA ALA A 168 25.96 15.05 34.29
C ALA A 168 26.35 14.67 35.74
N ALA A 169 26.05 13.44 36.17
CA ALA A 169 26.46 12.93 37.47
C ALA A 169 27.99 12.73 37.55
N MET A 170 28.62 12.23 36.48
CA MET A 170 30.08 12.08 36.42
C MET A 170 30.79 13.44 36.44
N SER A 171 30.32 14.43 35.67
CA SER A 171 30.92 15.77 35.69
C SER A 171 30.76 16.45 37.05
N ALA A 172 29.60 16.26 37.72
CA ALA A 172 29.38 16.80 39.06
C ALA A 172 30.27 16.12 40.11
N ALA A 173 30.56 14.82 39.98
CA ALA A 173 31.49 14.11 40.85
C ALA A 173 32.94 14.59 40.65
N GLU A 174 33.34 14.84 39.41
CA GLU A 174 34.68 15.36 39.07
C GLU A 174 34.90 16.80 39.58
N GLU A 175 33.87 17.65 39.60
CA GLU A 175 33.93 19.00 40.21
C GLU A 175 34.06 18.97 41.74
N VAL A 176 33.60 17.90 42.41
CA VAL A 176 33.70 17.77 43.88
C VAL A 176 35.08 17.21 44.30
N GLU A 177 35.76 16.47 43.44
CA GLU A 177 37.05 15.81 43.74
C GLU A 177 38.32 16.61 43.35
N GLY A 178 38.23 17.84 42.84
CA GLY A 178 39.42 18.64 42.52
C GLY A 178 39.32 20.15 42.82
N PRO A 179 40.36 20.83 43.37
CA PRO A 179 41.55 20.37 44.09
C PRO A 179 41.64 21.02 45.50
N ASP A 180 41.46 20.24 46.56
CA ASP A 180 42.07 20.53 47.86
C ASP A 180 43.57 20.16 47.78
N LEU A 181 44.33 20.98 47.06
CA LEU A 181 45.80 21.02 47.13
C LEU A 181 46.22 22.44 47.50
N LYS A 182 46.07 22.77 48.79
CA LYS A 182 46.88 23.77 49.49
C LYS A 182 47.17 23.31 50.90
#